data_AF-A0A952FZ11-F1
#
_entry.id   AF-A0A952FZ11-F1
#
_cell.length_a   1.000
_cell.length_b   1.000
_cell.length_c   1.000
_cell.angle_alpha   90.00
_cell.angle_beta   90.00
_cell.angle_gamma   90.00
#
_symmetry.space_group_name_H-M   'P 1'
#
loop_
_entity.id
_entity.type
_entity.pdbx_description
1 polymer ?
#
loop_
_entity_poly.entity_id
_entity_poly.type
_entity_poly.pdbx_seq_one_letter_code
_entity_poly.pdbx_strand_id
1 'polypeptide(L)'
;MRVAMIGTGYVGLVSGACFADFGHEVTCIDKDAPKIARLERGEIPIFEPGLEDIVARNAREGRLKFSTESAEAVREADAVFIAVGTPSRRGDGHADLSYVYAAAEEIAGQIEGFTVVITKSTVPVGTGDEIEAILKRVRPERNWAVVSNPEFLREGAAINDFKRPDRVVVGTEDERAQG
;
A
#
# COMPACT_ATOMS: atom_id res chain seq x y z
N MET A 1 7.97 -9.58 -8.57
CA MET A 1 8.24 -8.63 -7.48
C MET A 1 7.39 -8.99 -6.30
N ARG A 2 7.90 -8.74 -5.11
CA ARG A 2 7.22 -8.87 -3.82
C ARG A 2 6.74 -7.50 -3.38
N VAL A 3 5.44 -7.40 -3.14
CA VAL A 3 4.75 -6.15 -2.80
C VAL A 3 4.10 -6.31 -1.43
N ALA A 4 4.44 -5.43 -0.50
CA ALA A 4 3.68 -5.26 0.73
C ALA A 4 2.69 -4.08 0.55
N MET A 5 1.42 -4.30 0.85
CA MET A 5 0.37 -3.30 0.74
C MET A 5 -0.17 -2.97 2.13
N ILE A 6 0.24 -1.84 2.71
CA ILE A 6 -0.19 -1.40 4.04
C ILE A 6 -1.52 -0.66 3.93
N GLY A 7 -2.57 -1.26 4.47
CA GLY A 7 -3.95 -0.81 4.40
C GLY A 7 -4.79 -1.70 3.48
N THR A 8 -5.94 -2.16 3.98
CA THR A 8 -6.91 -2.97 3.21
C THR A 8 -8.27 -2.29 3.07
N GLY A 9 -8.26 -0.96 3.06
CA GLY A 9 -9.39 -0.17 2.59
C GLY A 9 -9.57 -0.28 1.07
N TYR A 10 -10.47 0.52 0.51
CA TYR A 10 -10.80 0.49 -0.92
C TYR A 10 -9.57 0.51 -1.83
N VAL A 11 -8.72 1.54 -1.67
CA VAL A 11 -7.51 1.74 -2.47
C VAL A 11 -6.54 0.57 -2.32
N GLY A 12 -6.21 0.19 -1.08
CA GLY A 12 -5.21 -0.84 -0.80
C GLY A 12 -5.65 -2.22 -1.26
N LEU A 13 -6.90 -2.60 -1.00
CA LEU A 13 -7.42 -3.92 -1.39
C LEU A 13 -7.51 -4.06 -2.92
N VAL A 14 -8.06 -3.07 -3.62
CA VAL A 14 -8.16 -3.13 -5.09
C VAL A 14 -6.77 -3.13 -5.73
N SER A 15 -5.86 -2.26 -5.26
CA SER A 15 -4.50 -2.19 -5.79
C SER A 15 -3.74 -3.49 -5.55
N GLY A 16 -3.79 -4.03 -4.32
CA GLY A 16 -3.12 -5.27 -3.98
C GLY A 16 -3.65 -6.47 -4.78
N ALA A 17 -4.98 -6.59 -4.92
CA ALA A 17 -5.59 -7.63 -5.73
C ALA A 17 -5.21 -7.51 -7.21
N CYS A 18 -5.19 -6.31 -7.77
CA CYS A 18 -4.80 -6.10 -9.17
C CYS A 18 -3.31 -6.33 -9.43
N PHE A 19 -2.43 -5.95 -8.50
CA PHE A 19 -1.00 -6.28 -8.60
C PHE A 19 -0.75 -7.79 -8.57
N ALA A 20 -1.46 -8.52 -7.69
CA ALA A 20 -1.39 -9.98 -7.68
C ALA A 20 -1.88 -10.58 -9.00
N ASP A 21 -2.92 -9.97 -9.60
CA ASP A 21 -3.46 -10.36 -10.90
C ASP A 21 -2.52 -10.08 -12.08
N PHE A 22 -1.61 -9.12 -11.93
CA PHE A 22 -0.50 -8.89 -12.86
C PHE A 22 0.69 -9.84 -12.65
N GLY A 23 0.59 -10.76 -11.67
CA GLY A 23 1.59 -11.80 -11.42
C GLY A 23 2.60 -11.47 -10.32
N HIS A 24 2.40 -10.40 -9.55
CA HIS A 24 3.25 -10.10 -8.39
C HIS A 24 2.86 -10.94 -7.16
N GLU A 25 3.81 -11.16 -6.25
CA GLU A 25 3.55 -11.72 -4.93
C GLU A 25 3.16 -10.56 -4.00
N VAL A 26 1.92 -10.56 -3.50
CA VAL A 26 1.36 -9.45 -2.73
C VAL A 26 0.91 -9.91 -1.36
N THR A 27 1.34 -9.20 -0.32
CA THR A 27 0.79 -9.34 1.04
C THR A 27 0.09 -8.04 1.44
N CYS A 28 -1.23 -8.12 1.61
CA CYS A 28 -2.07 -7.03 2.08
C CYS A 28 -2.15 -7.04 3.61
N ILE A 29 -1.79 -5.92 4.25
CA ILE A 29 -1.59 -5.82 5.70
C ILE A 29 -2.54 -4.80 6.31
N ASP A 30 -3.20 -5.14 7.41
CA ASP A 30 -4.08 -4.23 8.15
C ASP A 30 -4.09 -4.60 9.63
N LYS A 31 -4.15 -3.60 10.51
CA LYS A 31 -4.19 -3.84 11.97
C LYS A 31 -5.56 -4.34 12.45
N ASP A 32 -6.59 -4.24 11.62
CA ASP A 32 -7.93 -4.75 11.88
C ASP A 32 -7.97 -6.28 11.68
N ALA A 33 -7.66 -7.03 12.74
CA ALA A 33 -7.65 -8.50 12.72
C ALA A 33 -8.99 -9.13 12.29
N PRO A 34 -10.17 -8.66 12.75
CA PRO A 34 -11.45 -9.11 12.21
C PRO A 34 -11.59 -8.94 10.69
N LYS A 35 -11.14 -7.80 10.14
CA LYS A 35 -11.16 -7.55 8.70
C LYS A 35 -10.22 -8.49 7.94
N ILE A 36 -8.99 -8.68 8.43
CA ILE A 36 -8.03 -9.62 7.83
C ILE A 36 -8.59 -11.05 7.83
N ALA A 37 -9.13 -11.51 8.95
CA ALA A 37 -9.72 -12.86 9.03
C ALA A 37 -10.88 -13.06 8.05
N ARG A 38 -11.68 -12.01 7.77
CA ARG A 38 -12.73 -12.04 6.74
C ARG A 38 -12.14 -12.16 5.34
N LEU A 39 -11.13 -11.35 5.02
CA LEU A 39 -10.43 -11.39 3.73
C LEU A 39 -9.76 -12.74 3.46
N GLU A 40 -9.16 -13.37 4.47
CA GLU A 40 -8.60 -14.73 4.38
C GLU A 40 -9.65 -15.79 4.04
N ARG A 41 -10.91 -15.58 4.42
CA ARG A 41 -12.04 -16.45 4.05
C ARG A 41 -12.68 -16.06 2.71
N GLY A 42 -12.12 -15.07 2.00
CA GLY A 42 -12.68 -14.55 0.75
C GLY A 42 -13.85 -13.58 0.93
N GLU A 43 -14.16 -13.17 2.16
CA GLU A 43 -15.25 -12.22 2.43
C GLU A 43 -14.77 -10.78 2.20
N ILE A 44 -15.18 -10.18 1.09
CA ILE A 44 -14.77 -8.83 0.71
C ILE A 44 -15.60 -7.78 1.47
N PRO A 45 -14.99 -6.86 2.26
CA PRO A 45 -15.71 -5.91 3.12
C PRO A 45 -16.21 -4.66 2.38
N ILE A 46 -16.00 -4.57 1.07
CA ILE A 46 -16.38 -3.46 0.19
C ILE A 46 -17.15 -3.96 -1.02
N PHE A 47 -17.97 -3.10 -1.63
CA PHE A 47 -18.61 -3.42 -2.89
C PHE A 47 -17.76 -2.90 -4.06
N GLU A 48 -17.15 -3.81 -4.81
CA GLU A 48 -16.42 -3.50 -6.04
C GLU A 48 -16.65 -4.64 -7.05
N PRO A 49 -17.30 -4.39 -8.21
CA PRO A 49 -17.65 -5.43 -9.16
C PRO A 49 -16.44 -6.25 -9.66
N GLY A 50 -16.45 -7.56 -9.40
CA GLY A 50 -15.39 -8.49 -9.83
C GLY A 50 -14.21 -8.62 -8.87
N LEU A 51 -14.18 -7.88 -7.76
CA LEU A 51 -13.07 -7.95 -6.79
C LEU A 51 -13.00 -9.31 -6.09
N GLU A 52 -14.14 -9.88 -5.72
CA GLU A 52 -14.23 -11.20 -5.08
C GLU A 52 -13.57 -12.29 -5.92
N ASP A 53 -13.86 -12.32 -7.23
CA ASP A 53 -13.26 -13.29 -8.15
C ASP A 53 -11.74 -13.12 -8.30
N ILE A 54 -11.26 -11.87 -8.36
CA ILE A 54 -9.82 -11.56 -8.46
C ILE A 54 -9.11 -12.01 -7.18
N VAL A 55 -9.66 -11.67 -6.01
CA VAL A 55 -9.09 -12.06 -4.71
C VAL A 55 -9.08 -13.58 -4.57
N ALA A 56 -10.21 -14.25 -4.81
CA ALA A 56 -10.33 -15.71 -4.68
C ALA A 56 -9.37 -16.46 -5.62
N ARG A 57 -9.21 -15.98 -6.86
CA ARG A 57 -8.24 -16.56 -7.80
C ARG A 57 -6.80 -16.39 -7.30
N ASN A 58 -6.40 -15.18 -6.96
CA ASN A 58 -5.01 -14.89 -6.59
C ASN A 58 -4.61 -15.47 -5.23
N ALA A 59 -5.56 -15.59 -4.30
CA ALA A 59 -5.36 -16.32 -3.04
C ALA A 59 -5.11 -17.81 -3.28
N ARG A 60 -5.93 -18.46 -4.14
CA ARG A 60 -5.76 -19.87 -4.52
C ARG A 60 -4.43 -20.14 -5.23
N GLU A 61 -3.98 -19.18 -6.04
CA GLU A 61 -2.71 -19.26 -6.78
C GLU A 61 -1.50 -18.85 -5.92
N GLY A 62 -1.71 -18.52 -4.64
CA GLY A 62 -0.64 -18.20 -3.68
C GLY A 62 0.02 -16.84 -3.90
N ARG A 63 -0.51 -16.01 -4.82
CA ARG A 63 0.03 -14.68 -5.14
C ARG A 63 -0.53 -13.55 -4.29
N LEU A 64 -1.68 -13.76 -3.63
CA LEU A 64 -2.27 -12.77 -2.71
C LEU A 64 -2.44 -13.38 -1.33
N LYS A 65 -1.86 -12.72 -0.32
CA LYS A 65 -1.97 -13.06 1.10
C LYS A 65 -2.51 -11.88 1.88
N PHE A 66 -3.12 -12.17 3.03
CA PHE A 66 -3.55 -11.17 4.00
C PHE A 66 -2.84 -11.44 5.33
N SER A 67 -2.53 -10.39 6.10
CA SER A 67 -1.83 -10.52 7.38
C SER A 67 -2.13 -9.32 8.28
N THR A 68 -2.06 -9.51 9.59
CA THR A 68 -1.98 -8.40 10.56
C THR A 68 -0.55 -7.96 10.84
N GLU A 69 0.42 -8.83 10.53
CA GLU A 69 1.84 -8.60 10.78
C GLU A 69 2.55 -8.16 9.49
N SER A 70 3.26 -7.05 9.57
CA SER A 70 4.00 -6.43 8.46
C SER A 70 5.43 -6.95 8.31
N ALA A 71 6.06 -7.41 9.41
CA ALA A 71 7.51 -7.61 9.48
C ALA A 71 8.09 -8.54 8.41
N GLU A 72 7.47 -9.69 8.16
CA GLU A 72 7.94 -10.63 7.13
C GLU A 72 7.74 -10.07 5.72
N ALA A 73 6.56 -9.51 5.46
CA ALA A 73 6.23 -8.95 4.16
C ALA A 73 7.12 -7.75 3.80
N VAL A 74 7.42 -6.86 4.76
CA VAL A 74 8.29 -5.70 4.54
C VAL A 74 9.74 -6.11 4.36
N ARG A 75 10.24 -7.07 5.16
CA ARG A 75 11.62 -7.58 5.03
C ARG A 75 11.93 -8.06 3.62
N GLU A 76 10.97 -8.75 3.02
CA GLU A 76 11.11 -9.40 1.73
C GLU A 76 10.62 -8.57 0.54
N ALA A 77 10.05 -7.39 0.77
CA ALA A 77 9.42 -6.57 -0.26
C ALA A 77 10.44 -5.79 -1.11
N ASP A 78 10.25 -5.87 -2.42
CA ASP A 78 10.88 -4.94 -3.37
C ASP A 78 10.20 -3.55 -3.25
N ALA A 79 8.89 -3.54 -3.03
CA ALA A 79 8.05 -2.35 -2.95
C ALA A 79 7.03 -2.44 -1.81
N VAL A 80 6.93 -1.38 -1.00
CA VAL A 80 5.96 -1.27 0.11
C VAL A 80 5.06 -0.08 -0.15
N PHE A 81 3.78 -0.33 -0.37
CA PHE A 81 2.77 0.72 -0.57
C PHE A 81 2.12 1.10 0.75
N ILE A 82 2.03 2.40 1.02
CA ILE A 82 1.22 2.99 2.09
C ILE A 82 -0.10 3.43 1.47
N ALA A 83 -1.16 2.68 1.76
CA ALA A 83 -2.53 2.88 1.28
C ALA A 83 -3.54 2.95 2.45
N VAL A 84 -3.10 3.49 3.58
CA VAL A 84 -3.93 3.75 4.75
C VAL A 84 -4.81 4.98 4.56
N GLY A 85 -5.90 5.08 5.34
CA GLY A 85 -6.79 6.23 5.28
C GLY A 85 -6.13 7.52 5.80
N THR A 86 -6.52 8.64 5.19
CA THR A 86 -6.14 10.00 5.60
C THR A 86 -7.39 10.86 5.84
N PRO A 87 -8.25 10.47 6.81
CA PRO A 87 -9.51 11.17 7.05
C PRO A 87 -9.27 12.62 7.47
N SER A 88 -10.28 13.48 7.33
CA SER A 88 -10.21 14.83 7.88
C SER A 88 -10.17 14.79 9.41
N ARG A 89 -9.19 15.48 9.99
CA ARG A 89 -9.05 15.70 11.42
C ARG A 89 -10.25 16.46 11.95
N ARG A 90 -10.75 16.02 13.11
CA ARG A 90 -11.83 16.71 13.82
C ARG A 90 -11.35 18.08 14.29
N GLY A 91 -12.07 19.14 13.89
CA GLY A 91 -11.86 20.50 14.38
C GLY A 91 -11.43 21.47 13.27
N ASP A 92 -10.35 21.14 12.56
CA ASP A 92 -9.73 22.04 11.57
C ASP A 92 -9.77 21.52 10.13
N GLY A 93 -10.21 20.28 9.92
CA GLY A 93 -10.45 19.72 8.59
C GLY A 93 -9.20 19.31 7.82
N HIS A 94 -8.01 19.51 8.39
CA HIS A 94 -6.74 19.05 7.81
C HIS A 94 -6.69 17.52 7.71
N ALA A 95 -5.89 16.99 6.78
CA ALA A 95 -5.70 15.54 6.68
C ALA A 95 -5.03 14.98 7.95
N ASP A 96 -5.59 13.91 8.50
CA ASP A 96 -4.95 13.15 9.56
C ASP A 96 -3.89 12.21 8.97
N LEU A 97 -2.62 12.53 9.19
CA LEU A 97 -1.47 11.79 8.67
C LEU A 97 -0.88 10.83 9.71
N SER A 98 -1.49 10.69 10.89
CA SER A 98 -0.99 9.83 11.96
C SER A 98 -0.82 8.37 11.51
N TYR A 99 -1.76 7.85 10.72
CA TYR A 99 -1.67 6.49 10.17
C TYR A 99 -0.54 6.32 9.15
N VAL A 100 -0.32 7.34 8.32
CA VAL A 100 0.74 7.34 7.30
C VAL A 100 2.12 7.34 7.98
N TYR A 101 2.32 8.21 8.97
CA TYR A 101 3.60 8.30 9.69
C TYR A 101 3.86 7.08 10.57
N ALA A 102 2.83 6.53 11.22
CA ALA A 102 2.97 5.28 11.95
C ALA A 102 3.36 4.11 11.03
N ALA A 103 2.77 4.02 9.83
CA ALA A 103 3.18 3.04 8.83
C ALA A 103 4.64 3.26 8.38
N ALA A 104 5.03 4.51 8.10
CA ALA A 104 6.40 4.82 7.70
C ALA A 104 7.44 4.45 8.78
N GLU A 105 7.16 4.72 10.06
CA GLU A 105 8.03 4.31 11.18
C GLU A 105 8.14 2.79 11.30
N GLU A 106 7.02 2.07 11.19
CA GLU A 106 6.97 0.62 11.25
C GLU A 106 7.75 -0.03 10.10
N ILE A 107 7.54 0.45 8.88
CA ILE A 107 8.26 0.01 7.68
C ILE A 107 9.76 0.23 7.87
N ALA A 108 10.18 1.43 8.29
CA ALA A 108 11.59 1.77 8.46
C ALA A 108 12.31 0.84 9.44
N GLY A 109 11.63 0.37 10.49
CA GLY A 109 12.16 -0.59 11.45
C GLY A 109 12.33 -2.02 10.91
N GLN A 110 11.70 -2.36 9.79
CA GLN A 110 11.60 -3.73 9.26
C GLN A 110 12.35 -3.96 7.95
N ILE A 111 12.76 -2.89 7.25
CA ILE A 111 13.53 -2.98 6.01
C ILE A 111 14.84 -3.75 6.24
N GLU A 112 15.20 -4.67 5.35
CA GLU A 112 16.52 -5.34 5.35
C GLU A 112 17.25 -5.18 4.02
N GLY A 113 16.54 -5.32 2.88
CA GLY A 113 17.05 -5.07 1.53
C GLY A 113 16.79 -3.64 1.03
N PHE A 114 17.14 -3.36 -0.22
CA PHE A 114 16.70 -2.12 -0.87
C PHE A 114 15.20 -2.17 -1.12
N THR A 115 14.46 -1.22 -0.55
CA THR A 115 12.98 -1.21 -0.61
C THR A 115 12.46 0.14 -1.08
N VAL A 116 11.58 0.12 -2.09
CA VAL A 116 10.87 1.33 -2.53
C VAL A 116 9.63 1.53 -1.67
N VAL A 117 9.55 2.63 -0.91
CA VAL A 117 8.39 2.97 -0.07
C VAL A 117 7.51 3.96 -0.80
N ILE A 118 6.30 3.53 -1.14
CA ILE A 118 5.41 4.24 -2.06
C ILE A 118 4.18 4.75 -1.32
N THR A 119 4.02 6.07 -1.26
CA THR A 119 2.81 6.71 -0.74
C THR A 119 1.73 6.68 -1.81
N LYS A 120 0.68 5.90 -1.56
CA LYS A 120 -0.53 5.83 -2.39
C LYS A 120 -1.73 6.53 -1.76
N SER A 121 -1.75 6.62 -0.44
CA SER A 121 -2.71 7.46 0.31
C SER A 121 -2.73 8.89 -0.23
N THR A 122 -3.91 9.50 -0.28
CA THR A 122 -4.06 10.91 -0.62
C THR A 122 -3.53 11.76 0.53
N VAL A 123 -2.40 12.43 0.30
CA VAL A 123 -1.69 13.23 1.31
C VAL A 123 -1.40 14.64 0.79
N PRO A 124 -1.25 15.64 1.68
CA PRO A 124 -0.76 16.96 1.30
C PRO A 124 0.64 16.94 0.67
N VAL A 125 0.97 18.01 -0.06
CA VAL A 125 2.34 18.24 -0.55
C VAL A 125 3.30 18.37 0.63
N GLY A 126 4.50 17.79 0.49
CA GLY A 126 5.54 17.75 1.53
C GLY A 126 5.51 16.50 2.41
N THR A 127 4.42 15.71 2.39
CA THR A 127 4.36 14.45 3.18
C THR A 127 5.42 13.44 2.75
N GLY A 128 5.85 13.44 1.48
CA GLY A 128 6.98 12.62 1.02
C GLY A 128 8.29 12.93 1.73
N ASP A 129 8.59 14.23 1.92
CA ASP A 129 9.80 14.69 2.62
C ASP A 129 9.75 14.31 4.11
N GLU A 130 8.57 14.37 4.72
CA GLU A 130 8.37 13.94 6.11
C GLU A 130 8.55 12.43 6.28
N ILE A 131 8.05 11.63 5.33
CA ILE A 131 8.29 10.18 5.28
C ILE A 131 9.79 9.91 5.09
N GLU A 132 10.47 10.60 4.18
CA GLU A 132 11.92 10.47 4.03
C GLU A 132 12.67 10.78 5.34
N ALA A 133 12.28 11.85 6.04
CA ALA A 133 12.88 12.20 7.32
C ALA A 133 12.68 11.12 8.39
N ILE A 134 11.49 10.50 8.44
CA ILE A 134 11.19 9.36 9.32
C ILE A 134 12.09 8.17 8.98
N LEU A 135 12.13 7.76 7.71
CA LEU A 135 12.94 6.62 7.28
C LEU A 135 14.43 6.86 7.55
N LYS A 136 14.93 8.08 7.31
CA LYS A 136 16.33 8.45 7.58
C LYS A 136 16.68 8.43 9.07
N ARG A 137 15.74 8.81 9.94
CA ARG A 137 15.92 8.77 11.40
C ARG A 137 16.00 7.33 11.92
N VAL A 138 15.15 6.44 11.42
CA VAL A 138 15.05 5.06 11.89
C VAL A 138 16.05 4.13 11.20
N ARG A 139 16.33 4.36 9.90
CA ARG A 139 17.14 3.51 9.02
C ARG A 139 18.13 4.34 8.16
N PRO A 140 19.24 4.82 8.76
CA PRO A 140 20.14 5.79 8.12
C PRO A 140 20.96 5.24 6.94
N GLU A 141 21.14 3.92 6.81
CA GLU A 141 21.88 3.27 5.72
C GLU A 141 21.30 3.47 4.31
N ARG A 142 20.14 4.15 4.16
CA ARG A 142 19.53 4.53 2.87
C ARG A 142 19.34 3.36 1.89
N ASN A 143 19.04 2.16 2.42
CA ASN A 143 18.55 1.01 1.67
C ASN A 143 17.07 1.16 1.28
N TRP A 144 16.66 2.36 0.90
CA TRP A 144 15.30 2.67 0.55
C TRP A 144 15.24 3.91 -0.32
N ALA A 145 14.10 4.09 -0.98
CA ALA A 145 13.72 5.29 -1.70
C ALA A 145 12.25 5.61 -1.40
N VAL A 146 11.90 6.89 -1.36
CA VAL A 146 10.51 7.34 -1.17
C VAL A 146 9.93 7.75 -2.53
N VAL A 147 8.71 7.29 -2.79
CA VAL A 147 7.98 7.54 -4.04
C VAL A 147 6.56 7.99 -3.71
N SER A 148 6.05 8.95 -4.45
CA SER A 148 4.62 9.27 -4.50
C SER A 148 3.99 8.59 -5.72
N ASN A 149 3.00 7.72 -5.49
CA ASN A 149 2.18 7.13 -6.55
C ASN A 149 0.70 7.25 -6.17
N PRO A 150 0.09 8.44 -6.36
CA PRO A 150 -1.29 8.66 -6.01
C PRO A 150 -2.23 7.73 -6.82
N GLU A 151 -3.48 7.67 -6.37
CA GLU A 151 -4.53 6.91 -7.01
C GLU A 151 -5.63 7.84 -7.55
N PHE A 152 -6.37 7.35 -8.54
CA PHE A 152 -7.47 8.09 -9.19
C PHE A 152 -8.68 7.19 -9.41
N LEU A 153 -8.89 6.25 -8.49
CA LEU A 153 -9.87 5.18 -8.62
C LEU A 153 -11.26 5.69 -8.22
N ARG A 154 -12.29 5.30 -8.96
CA ARG A 154 -13.67 5.58 -8.58
C ARG A 154 -14.29 4.37 -7.90
N GLU A 155 -15.04 4.61 -6.82
CA GLU A 155 -15.84 3.57 -6.16
C GLU A 155 -16.83 2.90 -7.12
N GLY A 156 -16.81 1.57 -7.21
CA GLY A 156 -17.65 0.78 -8.12
C GLY A 156 -17.06 0.56 -9.52
N ALA A 157 -15.90 1.13 -9.82
CA ALA A 157 -15.20 0.98 -11.10
C ALA A 157 -13.66 0.90 -10.97
N ALA A 158 -13.13 0.77 -9.75
CA ALA A 158 -11.69 0.84 -9.52
C ALA A 158 -10.89 -0.25 -10.19
N ILE A 159 -11.43 -1.46 -10.36
CA ILE A 159 -10.70 -2.50 -11.09
C ILE A 159 -10.44 -2.05 -12.53
N ASN A 160 -11.44 -1.47 -13.19
CA ASN A 160 -11.27 -0.96 -14.54
C ASN A 160 -10.33 0.25 -14.56
N ASP A 161 -10.50 1.19 -13.63
CA ASP A 161 -9.66 2.39 -13.55
C ASP A 161 -8.20 2.04 -13.23
N PHE A 162 -7.95 1.00 -12.43
CA PHE A 162 -6.61 0.51 -12.13
C PHE A 162 -5.97 -0.22 -13.31
N LYS A 163 -6.73 -1.08 -14.01
CA LYS A 163 -6.22 -1.88 -15.13
C LYS A 163 -6.08 -1.09 -16.43
N ARG A 164 -6.84 0.00 -16.58
CA ARG A 164 -6.85 0.86 -17.76
C ARG A 164 -6.86 2.33 -17.34
N PRO A 165 -5.79 2.78 -16.66
CA PRO A 165 -5.72 4.16 -16.20
C PRO A 165 -5.49 5.08 -17.40
N ASP A 166 -6.05 6.29 -17.37
CA ASP A 166 -5.70 7.34 -18.35
C ASP A 166 -4.21 7.70 -18.27
N ARG A 167 -3.65 7.62 -17.05
CA ARG A 167 -2.25 7.90 -16.70
C ARG A 167 -1.92 7.29 -15.34
N VAL A 168 -0.65 6.94 -15.15
CA VAL A 168 -0.07 6.62 -13.85
C VAL A 168 0.92 7.73 -13.49
N VAL A 169 0.76 8.32 -12.31
CA VAL A 169 1.65 9.39 -11.82
C VAL A 169 2.65 8.78 -10.84
N VAL A 170 3.94 9.04 -11.07
CA VAL A 170 5.03 8.62 -10.19
C VAL A 170 5.92 9.83 -9.94
N GLY A 171 6.15 10.15 -8.67
CA GLY A 171 7.06 11.22 -8.26
C GLY A 171 8.17 10.69 -7.38
N THR A 172 9.42 10.88 -7.79
CA THR A 172 10.63 10.56 -7.02
C THR A 172 11.82 11.34 -7.58
N GLU A 173 12.82 11.59 -6.75
CA GLU A 173 14.11 12.15 -7.14
C GLU A 173 15.23 11.09 -7.12
N ASP A 174 14.94 9.87 -6.66
CA ASP A 174 15.93 8.79 -6.54
C ASP A 174 15.96 7.93 -7.80
N GLU A 175 17.06 7.97 -8.55
CA GLU A 175 17.24 7.19 -9.78
C GLU A 175 17.09 5.68 -9.56
N ARG A 176 17.40 5.18 -8.35
CA ARG A 176 17.28 3.75 -8.01
C ARG A 176 15.81 3.28 -8.01
N ALA A 177 14.85 4.21 -7.91
CA ALA A 177 13.42 3.93 -7.86
C ALA A 177 12.69 4.12 -9.21
N GLN A 178 13.41 4.38 -10.31
CA GLN A 178 12.83 4.65 -11.63
C GLN A 178 12.68 3.40 -12.53
N GLY A 179 13.09 2.22 -12.05
CA GLY A 179 13.13 0.95 -12.81
C GLY A 179 12.03 -0.04 -12.48
#